data_AF-A0A9Q4A9N9-F1
#
_entry.id   AF-A0A9Q4A9N9-F1
#
_cell.length_a   1.000
_cell.length_b   1.000
_cell.length_c   1.000
_cell.angle_alpha   90.00
_cell.angle_beta   90.00
_cell.angle_gamma   90.00
#
_symmetry.space_group_name_H-M   'P 1'
#
loop_
_entity.id
_entity.type
_entity.pdbx_description
1 polymer ?
#
loop_
_entity_poly.entity_id
_entity_poly.type
_entity_poly.pdbx_seq_one_letter_code
_entity_poly.pdbx_strand_id
1 'polypeptide(L)'
;MHTASEYQSLCEIVHDQAFLKVTGLGLDFFLKMESLNPAGSIKLKTAVGLINDVQARGLLGPETILIESSSGNLGVALAMICAERGIAFTCVVDPNSSSHNIRMMRSYGAEVIQVETPDANGGFLGTRIELIRHKVAGDPRYVWLN
;
A
#
# COMPACT_ATOMS: atom_id res chain seq x y z
N MET A 1 -6.82 -35.43 -6.02
CA MET A 1 -5.67 -34.65 -6.50
C MET A 1 -6.16 -33.24 -6.75
N HIS A 2 -5.90 -32.31 -5.82
CA HIS A 2 -6.06 -30.89 -6.14
C HIS A 2 -4.83 -30.50 -6.95
N THR A 3 -5.01 -30.20 -8.23
CA THR A 3 -4.02 -29.49 -9.04
C THR A 3 -3.63 -28.24 -8.28
N ALA A 4 -2.33 -28.07 -8.00
CA ALA A 4 -1.82 -26.82 -7.48
C ALA A 4 -2.19 -25.73 -8.49
N SER A 5 -3.00 -24.76 -8.06
CA SER A 5 -3.29 -23.58 -8.86
C SER A 5 -2.00 -22.76 -8.95
N GLU A 6 -1.48 -22.57 -10.15
CA GLU A 6 -0.37 -21.66 -10.40
C GLU A 6 -0.89 -20.22 -10.34
N TYR A 7 -0.32 -19.41 -9.45
CA TYR A 7 -0.59 -17.97 -9.42
C TYR A 7 0.18 -17.28 -10.55
N GLN A 8 -0.50 -16.43 -11.32
CA GLN A 8 0.10 -15.68 -12.42
C GLN A 8 0.51 -14.26 -12.00
N SER A 9 -0.03 -13.75 -10.89
CA SER A 9 0.25 -12.41 -10.36
C SER A 9 0.33 -12.41 -8.83
N LEU A 10 1.04 -11.42 -8.26
CA LEU A 10 1.06 -11.25 -6.79
C LEU A 10 -0.32 -10.91 -6.24
N CYS A 11 -1.16 -10.28 -7.06
CA CYS A 11 -2.52 -9.89 -6.70
C CYS A 11 -3.46 -11.10 -6.50
N GLU A 12 -3.13 -12.26 -7.07
CA GLU A 12 -3.87 -13.51 -6.84
C GLU A 12 -3.48 -14.20 -5.53
N ILE A 13 -2.32 -13.85 -4.97
CA ILE A 13 -1.82 -14.40 -3.70
C ILE A 13 -2.38 -13.58 -2.54
N VAL A 14 -3.69 -13.68 -2.33
CA VAL A 14 -4.38 -13.09 -1.17
C VAL A 14 -4.78 -14.19 -0.21
N HIS A 15 -4.06 -14.29 0.90
CA HIS A 15 -4.34 -15.26 1.95
C HIS A 15 -5.46 -14.74 2.86
N ASP A 16 -6.70 -15.18 2.58
CA ASP A 16 -7.88 -14.79 3.35
C ASP A 16 -8.42 -15.89 4.26
N GLN A 17 -7.99 -17.13 4.05
CA GLN A 17 -8.51 -18.32 4.74
C GLN A 17 -7.48 -19.00 5.65
N ALA A 18 -6.38 -18.30 5.96
CA ALA A 18 -5.36 -18.81 6.87
C ALA A 18 -5.70 -18.44 8.32
N PHE A 19 -6.09 -19.44 9.10
CA PHE A 19 -6.40 -19.30 10.53
C PHE A 19 -5.58 -20.27 11.37
N LEU A 20 -5.05 -19.78 12.48
CA LEU A 20 -4.43 -20.59 13.52
C LEU A 20 -5.43 -20.76 14.67
N LYS A 21 -5.81 -22.00 15.00
CA LYS A 21 -6.55 -22.28 16.23
C LYS A 21 -5.59 -22.20 17.42
N VAL A 22 -5.93 -21.38 18.40
CA VAL A 22 -5.21 -21.25 19.67
C VAL A 22 -6.03 -21.88 20.78
N THR A 23 -5.41 -22.77 21.54
CA THR A 23 -5.99 -23.50 22.67
C THR A 23 -5.07 -23.40 23.88
N GLY A 24 -5.60 -23.60 25.09
CA GLY A 24 -4.77 -23.65 26.31
C GLY A 24 -4.46 -22.31 26.98
N LEU A 25 -5.13 -21.22 26.56
CA LEU A 25 -5.04 -19.88 27.17
C LEU A 25 -6.33 -19.46 27.89
N GLY A 26 -7.08 -20.43 28.43
CA GLY A 26 -8.36 -20.22 29.13
C GLY A 26 -9.59 -20.22 28.23
N LEU A 27 -9.46 -19.85 26.95
CA LEU A 27 -10.51 -19.96 25.93
C LEU A 27 -9.89 -20.39 24.59
N ASP A 28 -10.67 -21.11 23.78
CA ASP A 28 -10.33 -21.44 22.40
C ASP A 28 -10.70 -20.26 21.48
N PHE A 29 -9.77 -19.83 20.62
CA PHE A 29 -10.02 -18.80 19.62
C PHE A 29 -9.21 -19.03 18.34
N PHE A 30 -9.55 -18.31 17.27
CA PHE A 30 -8.84 -18.35 15.99
C PHE A 30 -8.12 -17.03 15.73
N LEU A 31 -6.86 -17.11 15.33
CA LEU A 31 -6.08 -15.98 14.84
C LEU A 31 -6.05 -16.01 13.32
N LYS A 32 -6.45 -14.90 12.67
CA LYS A 32 -6.34 -14.76 11.22
C LYS A 32 -4.92 -14.34 10.86
N MET A 33 -4.24 -15.15 10.07
CA MET A 33 -2.81 -15.02 9.77
C MET A 33 -2.55 -14.07 8.59
N GLU A 34 -2.91 -12.80 8.75
CA GLU A 34 -2.80 -11.77 7.70
C GLU A 34 -1.35 -11.42 7.31
N SER A 35 -0.38 -11.77 8.17
CA SER A 35 1.05 -11.60 7.87
C SER A 35 1.56 -12.52 6.76
N LEU A 36 0.80 -13.56 6.40
CA LEU A 36 1.16 -14.47 5.32
C LEU A 36 0.95 -13.89 3.93
N ASN A 37 0.21 -12.77 3.81
CA ASN A 37 0.10 -12.06 2.54
C ASN A 37 1.50 -11.58 2.07
N PRO A 38 1.82 -11.59 0.76
CA PRO A 38 3.12 -11.18 0.21
C PRO A 38 3.72 -9.89 0.77
N ALA A 39 2.91 -8.85 0.99
CA ALA A 39 3.37 -7.59 1.61
C ALA A 39 3.56 -7.66 3.14
N GLY A 40 3.54 -8.85 3.73
CA GLY A 40 3.73 -9.12 5.15
C GLY A 40 2.59 -8.65 6.06
N SER A 41 1.44 -8.22 5.50
CA SER A 41 0.34 -7.68 6.29
C SER A 41 -1.00 -7.68 5.57
N ILE A 42 -2.07 -7.40 6.33
CA ILE A 42 -3.43 -7.22 5.82
C ILE A 42 -3.55 -6.12 4.75
N LYS A 43 -2.61 -5.17 4.67
CA LYS A 43 -2.69 -4.01 3.77
C LYS A 43 -2.55 -4.38 2.30
N LEU A 44 -2.08 -5.59 1.97
CA LEU A 44 -2.13 -6.09 0.60
C LEU A 44 -3.54 -6.04 0.02
N LYS A 45 -4.55 -6.42 0.81
CA LYS A 45 -5.96 -6.44 0.38
C LYS A 45 -6.46 -5.04 0.04
N THR A 46 -6.12 -4.06 0.88
CA THR A 46 -6.46 -2.65 0.65
C THR A 46 -5.75 -2.12 -0.60
N ALA A 47 -4.45 -2.40 -0.76
CA ALA A 47 -3.69 -1.96 -1.93
C ALA A 47 -4.28 -2.52 -3.24
N VAL A 48 -4.58 -3.81 -3.29
CA VAL A 48 -5.23 -4.44 -4.45
C VAL A 48 -6.59 -3.79 -4.73
N GLY A 49 -7.40 -3.54 -3.70
CA GLY A 49 -8.69 -2.88 -3.84
C GLY A 49 -8.60 -1.48 -4.43
N LEU A 50 -7.70 -0.63 -3.91
CA LEU A 50 -7.51 0.75 -4.37
C LEU A 50 -7.04 0.81 -5.83
N ILE A 51 -6.07 -0.02 -6.20
CA ILE A 51 -5.52 -0.04 -7.56
C ILE A 51 -6.57 -0.58 -8.55
N ASN A 52 -7.32 -1.61 -8.15
CA ASN A 52 -8.41 -2.14 -8.97
C ASN A 52 -9.54 -1.13 -9.17
N ASP A 53 -9.88 -0.31 -8.17
CA ASP A 53 -10.88 0.76 -8.31
C ASP A 53 -10.43 1.79 -9.36
N VAL A 54 -9.19 2.28 -9.24
CA VAL A 54 -8.62 3.24 -10.19
C VAL A 54 -8.56 2.67 -11.61
N GLN A 55 -8.22 1.39 -11.75
CA GLN A 55 -8.25 0.70 -13.03
C GLN A 55 -9.68 0.59 -13.58
N ALA A 56 -10.66 0.20 -12.77
CA ALA A 56 -12.05 0.05 -13.16
C ALA A 56 -12.69 1.38 -13.58
N ARG A 57 -12.24 2.49 -12.98
CA ARG A 57 -12.65 3.86 -13.34
C ARG A 57 -11.95 4.40 -14.59
N GLY A 58 -11.03 3.64 -15.20
CA GLY A 58 -10.29 4.05 -16.39
C GLY A 58 -9.30 5.18 -16.15
N LEU A 59 -8.81 5.34 -14.91
CA LEU A 59 -7.88 6.41 -14.54
C LEU A 59 -6.39 6.01 -14.72
N LEU A 60 -6.12 4.75 -15.06
CA LEU A 60 -4.77 4.28 -15.38
C LEU A 60 -4.48 4.43 -16.89
N GLY A 61 -3.42 5.14 -17.21
CA GLY A 61 -2.80 5.22 -18.54
C GLY A 61 -1.29 4.91 -18.47
N PRO A 62 -0.59 4.91 -19.62
CA PRO A 62 0.83 4.51 -19.71
C PRO A 62 1.77 5.35 -18.84
N GLU A 63 1.42 6.62 -18.61
CA GLU A 63 2.23 7.58 -17.87
C GLU A 63 1.69 7.85 -16.46
N THR A 64 0.66 7.12 -16.01
CA THR A 64 0.03 7.36 -14.72
C THR A 64 0.99 7.09 -13.57
N ILE A 65 1.02 8.03 -12.63
CA ILE A 65 1.74 7.92 -11.36
C ILE A 65 0.71 7.86 -10.24
N LEU A 66 0.62 6.72 -9.57
CA LEU A 66 -0.22 6.61 -8.38
C LEU A 66 0.45 7.33 -7.21
N ILE A 67 -0.32 8.10 -6.44
CA ILE A 67 0.18 8.78 -5.25
C ILE A 67 -0.71 8.48 -4.05
N GLU A 68 -0.10 8.28 -2.88
CA GLU A 68 -0.82 8.11 -1.62
C GLU A 68 0.02 8.54 -0.41
N SER A 69 -0.67 8.95 0.65
CA SER A 69 -0.12 9.28 1.95
C SER A 69 -0.08 8.06 2.87
N SER A 70 1.09 7.49 3.15
CA SER A 70 1.20 6.38 4.10
C SER A 70 2.58 6.26 4.75
N SER A 71 2.65 6.31 6.08
CA SER A 71 3.87 6.05 6.85
C SER A 71 4.11 4.56 7.15
N GLY A 72 3.24 3.67 6.66
CA GLY A 72 3.07 2.32 7.18
C GLY A 72 3.01 1.21 6.11
N ASN A 73 2.43 0.08 6.52
CA ASN A 73 2.32 -1.14 5.71
C ASN A 73 1.51 -0.94 4.42
N LEU A 74 0.62 0.06 4.34
CA LEU A 74 -0.12 0.34 3.12
C LEU A 74 0.81 0.89 2.03
N GLY A 75 1.72 1.80 2.35
CA GLY A 75 2.72 2.29 1.40
C GLY A 75 3.61 1.16 0.86
N VAL A 76 4.02 0.23 1.72
CA VAL A 76 4.78 -0.98 1.31
C VAL A 76 3.96 -1.88 0.38
N ALA A 77 2.70 -2.15 0.71
CA ALA A 77 1.81 -2.97 -0.11
C ALA A 77 1.51 -2.34 -1.47
N LEU A 78 1.25 -1.03 -1.51
CA LEU A 78 1.05 -0.28 -2.75
C LEU A 78 2.32 -0.30 -3.60
N ALA A 79 3.49 -0.02 -3.02
CA ALA A 79 4.76 -0.07 -3.73
C ALA A 79 5.01 -1.45 -4.36
N MET A 80 4.77 -2.53 -3.63
CA MET A 80 4.90 -3.90 -4.14
C MET A 80 3.97 -4.17 -5.33
N ILE A 81 2.68 -3.85 -5.22
CA ILE A 81 1.71 -4.12 -6.31
C ILE A 81 1.96 -3.21 -7.51
N CYS A 82 2.28 -1.94 -7.29
CA CYS A 82 2.63 -1.02 -8.37
C CYS A 82 3.87 -1.50 -9.14
N ALA A 83 4.90 -1.98 -8.44
CA ALA A 83 6.10 -2.56 -9.06
C ALA A 83 5.76 -3.79 -9.92
N GLU A 84 4.90 -4.67 -9.42
CA GLU A 84 4.48 -5.87 -10.14
C GLU A 84 3.67 -5.55 -11.41
N ARG A 85 2.83 -4.50 -11.35
CA ARG A 85 2.01 -4.05 -12.48
C ARG A 85 2.71 -3.08 -13.42
N GLY A 86 3.96 -2.69 -13.13
CA GLY A 86 4.69 -1.68 -13.90
C GLY A 86 4.08 -0.27 -13.83
N ILE A 87 3.42 0.06 -12.71
CA ILE A 87 2.81 1.38 -12.47
C ILE A 87 3.76 2.20 -11.59
N ALA A 88 4.01 3.46 -11.97
CA ALA A 88 4.81 4.35 -11.13
C ALA A 88 4.04 4.69 -9.83
N PHE A 89 4.75 4.71 -8.70
CA PHE A 89 4.14 5.01 -7.41
C PHE A 89 4.98 6.00 -6.60
N THR A 90 4.31 7.00 -6.04
CA THR A 90 4.87 7.98 -5.11
C THR A 90 4.17 7.85 -3.77
N CYS A 91 4.93 7.63 -2.69
CA CYS A 91 4.40 7.63 -1.34
C CYS A 91 4.83 8.88 -0.58
N VAL A 92 3.85 9.61 -0.04
CA VAL A 92 4.08 10.78 0.81
C VAL A 92 4.10 10.34 2.28
N VAL A 93 5.23 10.60 2.94
CA VAL A 93 5.52 10.20 4.33
C VAL A 93 5.86 11.41 5.19
N ASP A 94 6.07 11.18 6.49
CA ASP A 94 6.48 12.18 7.47
C ASP A 94 7.63 11.67 8.36
N PRO A 95 8.26 12.53 9.20
CA PRO A 95 9.41 12.15 10.02
C PRO A 95 9.14 11.04 11.06
N ASN A 96 7.86 10.73 11.36
CA ASN A 96 7.50 9.63 12.27
C ASN A 96 7.46 8.27 11.56
N SER A 97 7.71 8.24 10.25
CA SER A 97 7.63 7.02 9.44
C SER A 97 8.80 6.08 9.69
N SER A 98 8.52 4.79 9.76
CA SER A 98 9.55 3.78 10.00
C SER A 98 10.57 3.74 8.87
N SER A 99 11.86 3.80 9.23
CA SER A 99 12.95 3.68 8.26
C SER A 99 12.93 2.33 7.52
N HIS A 100 12.42 1.27 8.13
CA HIS A 100 12.21 -0.02 7.47
C HIS A 100 11.19 0.09 6.33
N ASN A 101 10.03 0.71 6.58
CA ASN A 101 8.99 0.88 5.56
C ASN A 101 9.48 1.75 4.40
N ILE A 102 10.21 2.84 4.71
CA ILE A 102 10.80 3.71 3.68
C ILE A 102 11.77 2.92 2.80
N ARG A 103 12.64 2.09 3.39
CA ARG A 103 13.58 1.24 2.62
C ARG A 103 12.83 0.22 1.75
N MET A 104 11.79 -0.43 2.29
CA MET A 104 10.98 -1.38 1.54
C MET A 104 10.27 -0.73 0.35
N MET A 105 9.62 0.42 0.55
CA MET A 105 8.98 1.17 -0.54
C MET A 105 9.98 1.53 -1.64
N ARG A 106 11.14 2.08 -1.27
CA ARG A 106 12.20 2.42 -2.23
C ARG A 106 12.78 1.19 -2.94
N SER A 107 12.91 0.04 -2.25
CA SER A 107 13.39 -1.18 -2.91
C SER A 107 12.42 -1.74 -3.95
N TYR A 108 11.13 -1.44 -3.82
CA TYR A 108 10.13 -1.73 -4.86
C TYR A 108 10.08 -0.64 -5.94
N GLY A 109 10.97 0.34 -5.92
CA GLY A 109 11.04 1.40 -6.93
C GLY A 109 10.06 2.56 -6.72
N ALA A 110 9.39 2.63 -5.56
CA ALA A 110 8.53 3.77 -5.25
C ALA A 110 9.36 5.04 -4.97
N GLU A 111 8.90 6.18 -5.48
CA GLU A 111 9.35 7.47 -5.00
C GLU A 111 8.80 7.68 -3.58
N VAL A 112 9.63 8.15 -2.65
CA VAL A 112 9.20 8.45 -1.27
C VAL A 112 9.52 9.89 -0.96
N ILE A 113 8.48 10.72 -0.81
CA ILE A 113 8.59 12.13 -0.47
C ILE A 113 8.26 12.31 1.00
N GLN A 114 9.22 12.78 1.79
CA GLN A 114 9.02 13.08 3.19
C GLN A 114 8.72 14.57 3.37
N VAL A 115 7.58 14.90 4.00
CA VAL A 115 7.33 16.28 4.43
C VAL A 115 8.14 16.59 5.69
N GLU A 116 8.52 17.86 5.86
CA GLU A 116 9.33 18.30 6.99
C GLU A 116 8.59 19.23 7.96
N THR A 117 7.54 19.91 7.48
CA THR A 117 6.84 20.94 8.25
C THR A 117 5.55 20.39 8.86
N PRO A 118 5.36 20.49 10.20
CA PRO A 118 4.08 20.19 10.82
C PRO A 118 2.97 21.15 10.36
N ASP A 119 1.73 20.66 10.38
CA ASP A 119 0.54 21.47 10.17
C ASP A 119 0.16 22.25 11.45
N ALA A 120 -0.91 23.05 11.36
CA ALA A 120 -1.39 23.88 12.47
C ALA A 120 -1.80 23.09 13.73
N ASN A 121 -2.02 21.78 13.61
CA ASN A 121 -2.34 20.89 14.74
C ASN A 121 -1.08 20.23 15.33
N GLY A 122 0.12 20.58 14.85
CA GLY A 122 1.39 20.00 15.27
C GLY A 122 1.66 18.59 14.72
N GLY A 123 0.74 18.05 13.89
CA GLY A 123 0.92 16.79 13.17
C GLY A 123 1.46 17.02 11.77
N PHE A 124 1.51 15.99 10.93
CA PHE A 124 1.95 16.12 9.53
C PHE A 124 0.83 15.80 8.52
N LEU A 125 -0.35 15.39 8.99
CA LEU A 125 -1.42 14.91 8.12
C LEU A 125 -1.84 15.99 7.12
N GLY A 126 -2.04 17.23 7.59
CA GLY A 126 -2.42 18.36 6.74
C GLY A 126 -1.36 18.64 5.68
N THR A 127 -0.08 18.73 6.08
CA THR A 127 1.04 18.99 5.16
C THR A 127 1.17 17.89 4.09
N ARG A 128 1.01 16.62 4.47
CA ARG A 128 1.07 15.50 3.52
C ARG A 128 -0.08 15.57 2.50
N ILE A 129 -1.31 15.83 2.97
CA ILE A 129 -2.48 15.96 2.09
C ILE A 129 -2.31 17.13 1.13
N GLU A 130 -1.83 18.27 1.63
CA GLU A 130 -1.64 19.46 0.81
C GLU A 130 -0.59 19.26 -0.28
N LEU A 131 0.51 18.55 0.05
CA LEU A 131 1.50 18.16 -0.96
C LEU A 131 0.90 17.28 -2.06
N ILE A 132 0.05 16.30 -1.70
CA ILE A 132 -0.61 15.45 -2.70
C ILE A 132 -1.52 16.29 -3.59
N ARG A 133 -2.35 17.17 -3.00
CA ARG A 133 -3.22 18.07 -3.77
C ARG A 133 -2.43 18.94 -4.73
N HIS A 134 -1.31 19.51 -4.28
CA HIS A 134 -0.42 20.30 -5.11
C HIS A 134 0.16 19.48 -6.28
N LYS A 135 0.60 18.24 -6.02
CA LYS A 135 1.13 17.32 -7.06
C LYS A 135 0.06 16.97 -8.10
N VAL A 136 -1.14 16.60 -7.65
CA VAL A 136 -2.26 16.25 -8.54
C VAL A 136 -2.74 17.46 -9.36
N ALA A 137 -2.77 18.66 -8.77
CA ALA A 137 -3.13 19.88 -9.50
C ALA A 137 -2.04 20.34 -10.49
N GLY A 138 -0.76 20.05 -10.19
CA GLY A 138 0.38 20.50 -10.98
C GLY A 138 0.81 19.56 -12.11
N ASP A 139 0.48 18.27 -12.03
CA ASP A 139 0.82 17.27 -13.04
C ASP A 139 -0.31 16.24 -13.20
N PRO A 140 -1.01 16.24 -14.36
CA PRO A 140 -2.19 15.39 -14.59
C PRO A 140 -1.88 13.89 -14.65
N ARG A 141 -0.60 13.50 -14.66
CA ARG A 141 -0.20 12.10 -14.55
C ARG A 141 -0.47 11.53 -13.15
N TYR A 142 -0.51 12.38 -12.13
CA TYR A 142 -0.77 11.92 -10.77
C TYR A 142 -2.24 11.56 -10.56
N VAL A 143 -2.48 10.35 -10.07
CA VAL A 143 -3.79 9.89 -9.61
C VAL A 143 -3.70 9.52 -8.14
N TRP A 144 -4.43 10.26 -7.31
CA TRP A 144 -4.52 9.96 -5.88
C TRP A 144 -5.46 8.77 -5.67
N LEU A 145 -5.00 7.80 -4.87
CA LEU A 145 -5.73 6.58 -4.55
C LEU A 145 -6.91 6.78 -3.57
N ASN A 146 -6.99 7.93 -2.87
CA ASN A 146 -8.12 8.28 -2.02
C ASN A 146 -8.38 9.80 -1.95
#